data_AF-A0A9D7RBH3-F1
#
_entry.id   AF-A0A9D7RBH3-F1
#
_cell.length_a   1.000
_cell.length_b   1.000
_cell.length_c   1.000
_cell.angle_alpha   90.00
_cell.angle_beta   90.00
_cell.angle_gamma   90.00
#
_symmetry.space_group_name_H-M   'P 1'
#
loop_
_entity.id
_entity.type
_entity.pdbx_description
1 polymer ?
#
loop_
_entity_poly.entity_id
_entity_poly.type
_entity_poly.pdbx_seq_one_letter_code
_entity_poly.pdbx_strand_id
1 'polypeptide(L)'
;MGLKLLDPEIAFVHGPLPKSTPFLRPFEILGISPMDTRKVRALLKKHDIGRLVVKKRGHPSDADTLRRALQSDCPGEGTLIVTRQGESHLALLVSEVTAKD
;
A
#
# COMPACT_ATOMS: atom_id res chain seq x y z
N MET A 1 -2.27 -18.43 12.76
CA MET A 1 -1.78 -17.82 11.50
C MET A 1 -0.45 -17.05 11.63
N GLY A 2 0.03 -16.66 12.82
CA GLY A 2 1.38 -16.10 12.99
C GLY A 2 1.63 -14.73 12.35
N LEU A 3 0.57 -14.06 11.90
CA LEU A 3 0.62 -12.72 11.33
C LEU A 3 0.52 -11.67 12.45
N LYS A 4 1.14 -10.51 12.24
CA LYS A 4 1.12 -9.39 13.19
C LYS A 4 0.25 -8.26 12.65
N LEU A 5 -0.46 -7.56 13.54
CA LEU A 5 -1.14 -6.32 13.18
C LEU A 5 -0.11 -5.26 12.79
N LEU A 6 -0.39 -4.51 11.73
CA LEU A 6 0.44 -3.40 11.29
C LEU A 6 0.38 -2.23 12.27
N ASP A 7 -0.81 -2.00 12.84
CA ASP A 7 -1.05 -1.11 13.97
C ASP A 7 -2.28 -1.62 14.74
N PRO A 8 -2.33 -1.48 16.08
CA PRO A 8 -3.38 -2.08 16.90
C PRO A 8 -4.81 -1.66 16.54
N GLU A 9 -4.98 -0.49 15.89
CA GLU A 9 -6.29 0.08 15.59
C GLU A 9 -6.68 -0.09 14.11
N ILE A 10 -5.87 -0.79 13.30
CA ILE A 10 -6.17 -1.07 11.89
C ILE A 10 -6.08 -2.56 11.55
N ALA A 11 -7.10 -3.05 10.84
CA ALA A 11 -7.20 -4.45 10.42
C ALA A 11 -6.31 -4.79 9.20
N PHE A 12 -5.05 -4.32 9.20
CA PHE A 12 -4.02 -4.86 8.30
C PHE A 12 -3.08 -5.76 9.09
N VAL A 13 -2.78 -6.91 8.51
CA VAL A 13 -1.84 -7.89 9.08
C VAL A 13 -0.68 -8.11 8.12
N HIS A 14 0.51 -8.36 8.66
CA HIS A 14 1.73 -8.62 7.89
C HIS A 14 2.49 -9.83 8.43
N GLY A 15 3.31 -10.43 7.57
CA GLY A 15 4.15 -11.60 7.88
C GLY A 15 5.14 -11.90 6.74
N PRO A 16 6.14 -12.76 6.97
CA PRO A 16 7.23 -13.00 6.02
C PRO A 16 6.83 -13.84 4.80
N LEU A 17 5.69 -14.54 4.86
CA LEU A 17 5.21 -15.40 3.79
C LEU A 17 3.72 -15.14 3.54
N PRO A 18 3.29 -15.11 2.26
CA PRO A 18 1.88 -15.02 1.94
C PRO A 18 1.15 -16.25 2.50
N LYS A 19 -0.11 -16.05 2.90
CA LYS A 19 -0.99 -17.11 3.37
C LYS A 19 -2.23 -17.13 2.48
N SER A 20 -2.48 -18.25 1.83
CA SER A 20 -3.72 -18.46 1.09
C SER A 20 -4.84 -18.78 2.07
N THR A 21 -5.87 -17.94 2.12
CA THR A 21 -7.03 -18.11 2.98
C THR A 21 -8.19 -17.25 2.45
N PRO A 22 -9.44 -17.69 2.52
CA PRO A 22 -10.60 -16.91 2.06
C PRO A 22 -10.80 -15.61 2.86
N PHE A 23 -10.16 -15.46 4.02
CA PHE A 23 -10.31 -14.29 4.88
C PHE A 23 -9.35 -13.13 4.55
N LEU A 24 -8.32 -13.37 3.73
CA LEU A 24 -7.28 -12.37 3.45
C LEU A 24 -7.01 -12.28 1.96
N ARG A 25 -6.70 -11.06 1.49
CA ARG A 25 -6.07 -10.85 0.19
C ARG A 25 -4.58 -10.54 0.43
N PRO A 26 -3.67 -11.44 0.06
CA PRO A 26 -2.23 -11.20 0.23
C PRO A 26 -1.72 -10.19 -0.80
N PHE A 27 -0.82 -9.34 -0.32
CA PHE A 27 -0.08 -8.37 -1.13
C PHE A 27 1.40 -8.53 -0.82
N GLU A 28 2.25 -8.41 -1.84
CA GLU A 28 3.69 -8.31 -1.67
C GLU A 28 4.08 -6.83 -1.62
N ILE A 29 4.92 -6.46 -0.66
CA ILE A 29 5.40 -5.08 -0.52
C ILE A 29 6.60 -4.88 -1.44
N LEU A 30 6.44 -4.01 -2.42
CA LEU A 30 7.50 -3.61 -3.35
C LEU A 30 8.34 -2.46 -2.78
N GLY A 31 7.73 -1.62 -1.94
CA GLY A 31 8.42 -0.51 -1.30
C GLY A 31 7.57 0.20 -0.26
N ILE A 32 8.24 0.90 0.66
CA ILE A 32 7.63 1.63 1.78
C ILE A 32 8.17 3.05 1.81
N SER A 33 7.30 4.01 2.08
CA SER A 33 7.70 5.36 2.47
C SER A 33 6.78 5.91 3.55
N PRO A 34 7.21 6.94 4.30
CA PRO A 34 6.27 7.83 4.97
C PRO A 34 5.26 8.37 3.96
N MET A 35 4.03 8.65 4.41
CA MET A 35 3.00 9.30 3.61
C MET A 35 3.30 10.81 3.50
N ASP A 36 4.42 11.10 2.83
CA ASP A 36 4.85 12.42 2.39
C ASP A 36 4.81 12.43 0.86
N THR A 37 4.09 13.38 0.27
CA THR A 37 3.83 13.41 -1.17
C THR A 37 5.10 13.33 -2.01
N ARG A 38 6.20 13.97 -1.58
CA ARG A 38 7.48 13.96 -2.31
C ARG A 38 8.12 12.57 -2.24
N LYS A 39 8.18 11.97 -1.05
CA LYS A 39 8.75 10.63 -0.86
C LYS A 39 7.93 9.55 -1.59
N VAL A 40 6.60 9.64 -1.53
CA VAL A 40 5.73 8.70 -2.23
C VAL A 40 5.90 8.82 -3.74
N ARG A 41 5.92 10.04 -4.30
CA ARG A 41 6.17 10.22 -5.74
C ARG A 41 7.55 9.68 -6.17
N ALA A 42 8.58 9.85 -5.33
CA ALA A 42 9.89 9.27 -5.60
C ALA A 42 9.87 7.74 -5.59
N LEU A 43 9.15 7.12 -4.64
CA LEU A 43 8.93 5.68 -4.61
C LEU A 43 8.21 5.20 -5.88
N LEU A 44 7.09 5.83 -6.25
CA LEU A 44 6.33 5.45 -7.43
C LEU A 44 7.15 5.56 -8.72
N LYS A 45 7.90 6.66 -8.88
CA LYS A 45 8.78 6.88 -10.03
C LYS A 45 9.89 5.82 -10.11
N LYS A 46 10.48 5.42 -8.98
CA LYS A 46 11.49 4.35 -8.94
C LYS A 46 10.95 3.01 -9.48
N HIS A 47 9.66 2.77 -9.32
CA HIS A 47 8.97 1.57 -9.80
C HIS A 47 8.19 1.80 -11.11
N ASP A 48 8.38 2.94 -11.76
CA ASP A 48 7.72 3.34 -13.00
C ASP A 48 6.17 3.32 -12.96
N ILE A 49 5.60 3.68 -11.81
CA ILE A 49 4.15 3.68 -11.56
C ILE A 49 3.57 5.08 -11.72
N GLY A 50 2.63 5.26 -12.66
CA GLY A 50 1.90 6.50 -12.85
C GLY A 50 0.41 6.41 -12.51
N ARG A 51 -0.24 5.27 -12.78
CA ARG A 51 -1.64 5.05 -12.41
C ARG A 51 -1.73 4.26 -11.11
N LEU A 52 -2.66 4.67 -10.24
CA LEU A 52 -2.78 4.12 -8.89
C LEU A 52 -4.18 3.63 -8.58
N VAL A 53 -4.25 2.42 -8.02
CA VAL A 53 -5.34 2.01 -7.14
C VAL A 53 -4.93 2.36 -5.71
N VAL A 54 -5.70 3.19 -5.01
CA VAL A 54 -5.40 3.55 -3.62
C VAL A 54 -6.35 2.82 -2.67
N LYS A 55 -5.78 2.09 -1.71
CA LYS A 55 -6.50 1.48 -0.59
C LYS A 55 -6.07 2.19 0.68
N LYS A 56 -7.01 2.66 1.50
CA LYS A 56 -6.68 3.37 2.74
C LYS A 56 -7.31 2.77 3.99
N ARG A 57 -6.64 2.94 5.13
CA ARG A 57 -7.19 2.75 6.48
C ARG A 57 -6.58 3.76 7.45
N GLY A 58 -7.40 4.58 8.10
CA GLY A 58 -6.94 5.51 9.15
C GLY A 58 -6.25 6.80 8.67
N HIS A 59 -6.37 7.16 7.39
CA HIS A 59 -5.89 8.44 6.84
C HIS A 59 -7.07 9.42 6.62
N PRO A 60 -6.93 10.74 6.88
CA PRO A 60 -8.04 11.69 6.77
C PRO A 60 -8.56 11.86 5.34
N SER A 61 -7.67 12.06 4.36
CA SER A 61 -8.07 12.17 2.95
C SER A 61 -8.70 10.87 2.43
N ASP A 62 -9.63 10.98 1.49
CA ASP A 62 -10.19 9.83 0.79
C ASP A 62 -9.22 9.26 -0.27
N ALA A 63 -9.56 8.09 -0.82
CA ALA A 63 -8.71 7.39 -1.77
C ALA A 63 -8.56 8.14 -3.11
N ASP A 64 -9.60 8.81 -3.61
CA ASP A 64 -9.55 9.50 -4.90
C ASP A 64 -8.69 10.77 -4.82
N THR A 65 -8.79 11.51 -3.72
CA THR A 65 -7.96 12.66 -3.40
C THR A 65 -6.49 12.27 -3.38
N LEU A 66 -6.15 11.20 -2.67
CA LEU A 66 -4.78 10.67 -2.61
C LEU A 66 -4.27 10.23 -3.98
N ARG A 67 -5.11 9.50 -4.73
CA ARG A 67 -4.80 9.02 -6.08
C ARG A 67 -4.46 10.19 -7.01
N ARG A 68 -5.32 11.21 -7.07
CA ARG A 68 -5.11 12.42 -7.89
C ARG A 68 -3.85 13.18 -7.49
N ALA A 69 -3.54 13.24 -6.21
CA ALA A 69 -2.35 13.93 -5.71
C ALA A 69 -1.03 13.20 -6.04
N LEU A 70 -1.07 11.88 -6.26
CA LEU A 70 0.13 11.03 -6.37
C LEU A 70 0.37 10.43 -7.76
N GLN A 71 -0.66 10.36 -8.60
CA GLN A 71 -0.54 9.87 -9.97
C GLN A 71 0.46 10.71 -10.79
N SER A 72 1.08 10.08 -11.78
CA SER A 72 2.03 10.71 -12.71
C SER A 72 1.91 10.10 -14.10
N ASP A 73 2.69 10.62 -15.05
CA ASP A 73 2.71 10.13 -16.44
C ASP A 73 3.59 8.89 -16.64
N CYS A 74 4.14 8.30 -15.57
CA CYS A 74 4.81 7.01 -15.67
C CYS A 74 3.84 5.95 -16.26
N PRO A 75 4.31 5.06 -17.17
CA PRO A 75 3.45 4.16 -17.92
C PRO A 75 2.80 3.06 -17.06
N GLY A 76 3.42 2.67 -15.95
CA GLY A 76 2.99 1.56 -15.11
C GLY A 76 1.79 1.85 -14.22
N GLU A 77 1.18 0.77 -13.73
CA GLU A 77 0.07 0.81 -12.77
C GLU A 77 0.43 0.06 -11.49
N GLY A 78 -0.01 0.57 -10.34
CA GLY A 78 0.30 -0.04 -9.05
C GLY A 78 -0.80 0.17 -8.02
N THR A 79 -0.76 -0.64 -6.96
CA THR A 79 -1.62 -0.45 -5.79
C THR A 79 -0.84 0.20 -4.67
N LEU A 80 -1.38 1.28 -4.11
CA LEU A 80 -0.82 1.97 -2.94
C LEU A 80 -1.73 1.74 -1.74
N ILE A 81 -1.20 1.10 -0.70
CA ILE A 81 -1.87 1.02 0.60
C ILE A 81 -1.39 2.19 1.45
N VAL A 82 -2.32 3.06 1.86
CA VAL A 82 -2.04 4.17 2.78
C VAL A 82 -2.65 3.86 4.14
N THR A 83 -1.82 3.88 5.17
CA THR A 83 -2.25 3.41 6.48
C THR A 83 -1.53 4.09 7.63
N ARG A 84 -2.14 4.09 8.80
CA ARG A 84 -1.57 4.68 10.00
C ARG A 84 -0.57 3.72 10.66
N GLN A 85 0.45 4.27 11.28
CA GLN A 85 1.33 3.60 12.22
C GLN A 85 1.64 4.55 13.38
N GLY A 86 1.02 4.30 14.54
CA GLY A 86 1.05 5.21 15.68
C GLY A 86 0.46 6.58 15.31
N GLU A 87 1.25 7.64 15.48
CA GLU A 87 0.86 9.02 15.15
C GLU A 87 1.15 9.42 13.69
N SER A 88 1.71 8.50 12.88
CA SER A 88 2.15 8.77 11.51
C SER A 88 1.38 7.97 10.47
N HIS A 89 1.53 8.31 9.20
CA HIS A 89 1.01 7.53 8.07
C HIS A 89 2.14 6.99 7.20
N LEU A 90 1.97 5.75 6.74
CA LEU A 90 2.82 5.07 5.77
C LEU A 90 2.09 4.90 4.44
N ALA A 91 2.89 4.84 3.38
CA ALA A 91 2.49 4.42 2.06
C ALA A 91 3.28 3.16 1.67
N LEU A 92 2.56 2.10 1.30
CA LEU A 92 3.13 0.82 0.88
C LEU A 92 2.76 0.62 -0.60
N LEU A 93 3.75 0.60 -1.48
CA LEU A 93 3.55 0.17 -2.86
C LEU A 93 3.53 -1.35 -2.86
N VAL A 94 2.47 -1.92 -3.43
CA VAL A 94 2.23 -3.37 -3.39
C VAL A 94 1.80 -3.95 -4.75
N SER A 95 2.11 -5.23 -4.93
CA SER A 95 1.54 -6.09 -5.97
C SER A 95 0.56 -7.09 -5.35
N GLU A 96 -0.49 -7.44 -6.08
CA GLU A 96 -1.35 -8.56 -5.67
C GLU A 96 -0.57 -9.87 -5.81
N VAL A 97 -0.56 -10.68 -4.75
CA VAL A 97 -0.06 -12.05 -4.84
C VAL A 97 -1.17 -12.87 -5.47
N THR A 98 -1.07 -13.10 -6.78
CA THR A 98 -1.90 -14.10 -7.44
C THR A 98 -1.45 -15.46 -6.93
N ALA A 99 -2.38 -16.30 -6.47
CA ALA A 99 -2.07 -17.69 -6.21
C ALA A 99 -1.55 -18.28 -7.54
N LYS A 100 -0.28 -18.70 -7.57
CA LYS A 100 0.13 -19.71 -8.53
C LYS A 100 -0.54 -20.99 -8.08
N ASP A 101 -1.37 -21.55 -8.95
CA ASP A 101 -1.93 -22.89 -8.81
C ASP A 101 -0.84 -23.93 -8.51
#